data_AF-A0A534ATX3-F1
#
_entry.id   AF-A0A534ATX3-F1
#
_cell.length_a   1.000
_cell.length_b   1.000
_cell.length_c   1.000
_cell.angle_alpha   90.00
_cell.angle_beta   90.00
_cell.angle_gamma   90.00
#
_symmetry.space_group_name_H-M   'P 1'
#
loop_
_entity.id
_entity.type
_entity.pdbx_description
1 polymer ?
#
loop_
_entity_poly.entity_id
_entity_poly.type
_entity_poly.pdbx_seq_one_letter_code
_entity_poly.pdbx_strand_id
1 'polypeptide(L)' 'RARAVKDPRGVLADFGIRLPESTEIRVWDSTAEVRYLVIPQRPPGTDTLSEEQLAACVTRDSMIGTGLAKPP' A
#
# COMPACT_ATOMS: atom_id res chain seq x y z
N ARG A 1 -14.34 8.26 2.19
CA ARG A 1 -14.02 8.36 0.73
C ARG A 1 -13.43 9.73 0.39
N ALA A 2 -14.16 10.84 0.52
CA ALA A 2 -13.69 12.18 0.13
C ALA A 2 -12.30 12.60 0.68
N ARG A 3 -11.97 12.22 1.92
CA ARG A 3 -10.67 12.57 2.53
C ARG A 3 -9.47 11.91 1.86
N ALA A 4 -9.62 10.71 1.28
CA ALA A 4 -8.50 10.03 0.62
C ALA A 4 -8.00 10.79 -0.61
N VAL A 5 -8.88 11.52 -1.30
CA VAL A 5 -8.52 12.36 -2.46
C VAL A 5 -7.94 13.70 -2.02
N LYS A 6 -8.47 14.30 -0.94
CA LYS A 6 -8.08 15.64 -0.48
C LYS A 6 -6.84 15.66 0.42
N ASP A 7 -6.71 14.65 1.28
CA ASP A 7 -5.63 14.50 2.26
C ASP A 7 -5.24 13.01 2.37
N PRO A 8 -4.55 12.47 1.36
CA PRO A 8 -4.12 11.09 1.37
C PRO A 8 -3.11 10.80 2.49
N ARG A 9 -2.25 11.77 2.85
CA ARG A 9 -1.25 11.60 3.91
C ARG A 9 -1.88 11.48 5.29
N GLY A 10 -2.87 12.32 5.62
CA GLY A 10 -3.61 12.19 6.88
C GLY A 10 -4.39 10.88 6.95
N VAL A 11 -4.99 10.43 5.84
CA VAL A 11 -5.63 9.11 5.79
C VAL A 11 -4.63 7.99 6.06
N LEU A 12 -3.46 7.98 5.40
CA LEU A 12 -2.42 6.98 5.66
C LEU A 12 -1.95 7.01 7.12
N ALA A 13 -1.84 8.20 7.72
CA ALA A 13 -1.45 8.34 9.12
C ALA A 13 -2.46 7.71 10.10
N ASP A 14 -3.77 7.75 9.80
CA ASP A 14 -4.80 7.05 10.58
C ASP A 14 -4.64 5.52 10.52
N PHE A 15 -4.05 4.98 9.44
CA PHE A 15 -3.64 3.57 9.31
C PHE A 15 -2.24 3.30 9.91
N GLY A 16 -1.61 4.28 10.54
CA GLY A 16 -0.26 4.17 11.10
C GLY A 16 0.86 4.25 10.07
N ILE A 17 0.57 4.59 8.81
CA ILE A 17 1.56 4.70 7.74
C ILE A 17 2.03 6.15 7.61
N ARG A 18 3.34 6.35 7.72
CA ARG A 18 3.98 7.66 7.49
C ARG A 18 5.04 7.50 6.41
N LEU A 19 4.82 8.16 5.28
CA LEU A 19 5.75 8.18 4.15
C LEU A 19 6.57 9.48 4.19
N PRO A 20 7.84 9.46 3.73
CA PRO A 20 8.62 10.68 3.52
C PRO A 20 7.85 11.74 2.73
N GLU A 21 8.11 13.02 3.01
CA GLU A 21 7.45 14.13 2.30
C GLU A 21 7.76 14.14 0.80
N SER A 22 8.96 13.66 0.43
CA SER A 22 9.39 13.50 -0.95
C SER A 22 8.66 12.39 -1.72
N THR A 23 7.92 11.51 -1.04
CA THR A 23 7.17 10.44 -1.69
C THR A 23 5.93 10.99 -2.40
N GLU A 24 5.85 10.84 -3.71
CA GLU A 24 4.64 11.16 -4.46
C GLU A 24 3.51 10.18 -4.09
N ILE A 25 2.30 10.69 -3.83
CA ILE A 25 1.12 9.85 -3.59
C ILE A 25 0.10 10.09 -4.69
N ARG A 26 -0.26 9.02 -5.41
CA ARG A 26 -1.29 9.02 -6.45
C ARG A 26 -2.52 8.30 -5.95
N VAL A 27 -3.66 8.99 -5.96
CA VAL A 27 -4.94 8.44 -5.53
C VAL A 27 -5.76 8.11 -6.76
N TRP A 28 -6.16 6.84 -6.88
CA TRP A 28 -7.03 6.36 -7.94
C TRP A 28 -8.46 6.26 -7.43
N ASP A 29 -9.37 7.06 -8.00
CA ASP A 29 -10.80 6.94 -7.74
C ASP A 29 -11.42 6.01 -8.80
N SER A 30 -12.03 4.91 -8.37
CA SER A 30 -12.60 3.88 -9.24
C SER A 30 -13.96 4.33 -9.78
N THR A 31 -13.96 5.31 -10.68
CA THR A 31 -15.18 5.91 -11.27
C THR A 31 -15.69 5.21 -12.54
N ALA A 32 -14.91 4.28 -13.10
CA ALA A 32 -15.25 3.49 -14.29
C ALA A 32 -15.28 1.97 -14.00
N GLU A 33 -15.49 1.16 -15.04
CA GLU A 33 -15.43 -0.31 -14.94
C GLU A 33 -14.01 -0.86 -14.70
N VAL A 34 -13.00 0.01 -14.72
CA VAL A 34 -11.61 -0.35 -14.41
C VAL A 34 -11.48 -0.69 -12.93
N ARG A 35 -10.65 -1.70 -12.64
CA ARG A 35 -10.27 -2.09 -11.28
C ARG A 35 -8.76 -1.94 -11.12
N TYR A 36 -8.36 -1.31 -10.04
CA TYR A 36 -6.95 -1.09 -9.69
C TYR A 36 -6.56 -2.01 -8.55
N LEU A 37 -5.32 -2.49 -8.60
CA LEU A 37 -4.64 -3.20 -7.52
C LEU A 37 -3.28 -2.55 -7.33
N VAL A 38 -2.91 -2.26 -6.09
CA VAL A 38 -1.55 -1.83 -5.75
C VAL A 38 -0.68 -3.06 -5.65
N ILE A 39 0.45 -3.06 -6.35
CA ILE A 39 1.51 -4.04 -6.14
C ILE A 39 2.50 -3.43 -5.14
N PRO A 40 2.56 -3.93 -3.90
CA PRO A 40 3.41 -3.34 -2.87
C PRO A 40 4.89 -3.61 -3.17
N GLN A 41 5.76 -2.73 -2.69
CA GLN A 41 7.20 -2.97 -2.71
C GLN A 41 7.54 -4.19 -1.82
N ARG A 42 8.46 -5.04 -2.30
CA ARG A 42 8.98 -6.18 -1.53
C ARG A 42 9.62 -5.66 -0.22
N PRO A 43 9.24 -6.21 0.95
CA PRO A 43 9.82 -5.78 2.21
C PRO A 43 11.28 -6.24 2.32
N PRO A 44 12.14 -5.47 3.03
CA PRO A 44 13.54 -5.85 3.23
C PRO A 44 13.66 -7.15 4.05
N GLY A 45 14.82 -7.82 3.95
CA GLY A 45 15.08 -9.05 4.70
C GLY A 45 14.34 -10.28 4.16
N THR A 46 13.82 -10.21 2.93
CA THR A 46 13.07 -11.31 2.32
C THR A 46 13.83 -12.04 1.21
N ASP A 47 15.11 -11.75 1.00
CA ASP A 47 15.89 -12.23 -0.15
C ASP A 47 15.91 -13.77 -0.30
N THR A 48 15.82 -14.48 0.82
CA THR A 48 15.86 -15.95 0.88
C THR A 48 14.48 -16.61 0.96
N LEU A 49 13.39 -15.84 0.97
CA LEU A 49 12.04 -16.38 1.08
C LEU A 49 11.58 -17.02 -0.24
N SER A 50 10.81 -18.11 -0.13
CA SER A 50 10.07 -18.68 -1.26
C SER A 50 8.93 -17.76 -1.70
N GLU A 51 8.33 -18.08 -2.84
CA GLU A 51 7.15 -17.36 -3.33
C GLU A 51 5.99 -17.40 -2.34
N GLU A 52 5.71 -18.56 -1.75
CA GLU A 52 4.63 -18.75 -0.77
C GLU A 52 4.89 -17.94 0.50
N GLN A 53 6.16 -17.86 0.93
CA GLN A 53 6.55 -17.06 2.08
C GLN A 53 6.45 -15.55 1.78
N LEU A 54 6.81 -15.13 0.57
CA LEU A 54 6.60 -13.73 0.13
C LEU A 54 5.10 -13.38 0.03
N ALA A 55 4.26 -14.31 -0.43
CA ALA A 55 2.82 -14.10 -0.47
C ALA A 55 2.23 -13.86 0.93
N ALA A 56 2.77 -14.51 1.97
CA ALA A 56 2.36 -14.28 3.35
C ALA A 56 2.69 -12.86 3.87
N CYS A 57 3.68 -12.18 3.28
CA CYS A 57 3.99 -10.78 3.58
C CYS A 57 2.95 -9.80 3.01
N VAL A 58 2.21 -10.21 1.97
CA VAL A 58 1.25 -9.35 1.27
C VAL A 58 -0.07 -9.33 2.02
N THR A 59 -0.52 -8.13 2.37
CA THR A 59 -1.80 -7.92 3.06
C THR A 59 -2.82 -7.25 2.13
N ARG A 60 -4.10 -7.40 2.44
CA ARG A 60 -5.17 -6.66 1.77
C ARG A 60 -4.87 -5.16 1.73
N ASP A 61 -4.47 -4.58 2.85
CA ASP A 61 -4.24 -3.15 2.96
C ASP A 61 -3.05 -2.70 2.09
N SER A 62 -2.01 -3.54 1.97
CA SER A 62 -0.90 -3.30 1.04
C SER A 62 -1.28 -3.40 -0.44
N MET A 63 -2.32 -4.18 -0.76
CA MET A 63 -2.85 -4.28 -2.12
C MET A 63 -3.88 -3.19 -2.46
N ILE A 64 -4.42 -2.49 -1.45
CA ILE A 64 -5.27 -1.30 -1.63
C ILE A 64 -4.41 -0.02 -1.62
N GLY A 65 -3.24 -0.05 -0.99
CA GLY A 65 -2.34 1.10 -0.81
C GLY A 65 -2.53 1.84 0.52
N THR A 66 -3.24 1.25 1.49
CA THR A 66 -3.41 1.79 2.85
C THR A 66 -2.45 1.14 3.86
N GLY A 67 -1.57 0.26 3.40
CA GLY A 67 -0.55 -0.41 4.21
C GLY A 67 0.69 -0.75 3.39
N LEU A 68 1.73 -1.22 4.05
CA LEU A 68 2.94 -1.78 3.42
C LEU A 68 2.92 -3.30 3.55
N ALA A 69 3.63 -4.00 2.67
CA ALA A 69 3.89 -5.42 2.87
C ALA A 69 4.67 -5.62 4.18
N LYS A 70 4.33 -6.65 4.94
CA LYS A 70 4.92 -6.89 6.25
C LYS A 70 6.23 -7.65 6.11
N PRO A 71 7.32 -7.23 6.77
CA PRO A 71 8.49 -8.09 6.89
C PRO A 71 8.09 -9.38 7.64
N PRO A 72 8.80 -10.49 7.38
CA PRO A 72 8.62 -11.74 8.11
C PRO A 72 8.89 -11.58 9.61
#